data_AF-A0A3N4L9W6-F1
#
_entry.id   AF-A0A3N4L9W6-F1
#
_cell.length_a   1.000
_cell.length_b   1.000
_cell.length_c   1.000
_cell.angle_alpha   90.00
_cell.angle_beta   90.00
_cell.angle_gamma   90.00
#
_symmetry.space_group_name_H-M   'P 1'
#
loop_
_entity.id
_entity.type
_entity.pdbx_description
1 polymer ?
#
loop_
_entity_poly.entity_id
_entity_poly.type
_entity_poly.pdbx_seq_one_letter_code
_entity_poly.pdbx_strand_id
1 'polypeptide(L)' 'GYKILALCDHEYTYSWIYFLYTKGFATLQLVPNLISTFSAVVQLYQSLPSKENIFYIYIDNYFSNVLLY' A
#
# COMPACT_ATOMS: atom_id res chain seq x y z
N GLY A 1 -8.47 -3.81 -17.69
CA GLY A 1 -8.40 -2.59 -16.87
C GLY A 1 -7.22 -2.67 -15.91
N TYR A 2 -6.69 -1.53 -15.50
CA TYR A 2 -5.63 -1.44 -14.49
C TYR A 2 -6.09 -0.54 -13.33
N LYS A 3 -5.52 -0.78 -12.16
CA LYS A 3 -5.70 0.02 -10.94
C LYS A 3 -4.32 0.45 -10.45
N ILE A 4 -4.24 1.64 -9.89
CA ILE A 4 -3.04 2.13 -9.22
C ILE A 4 -3.41 2.32 -7.75
N LEU A 5 -2.59 1.77 -6.87
CA LEU A 5 -2.63 2.07 -5.45
C LEU A 5 -1.53 3.08 -5.18
N ALA A 6 -1.84 4.19 -4.53
CA ALA A 6 -0.89 5.26 -4.28
C ALA A 6 -0.94 5.68 -2.82
N LEU A 7 0.24 5.93 -2.25
CA LEU A 7 0.39 6.61 -0.96
C LEU A 7 0.61 8.09 -1.22
N CYS A 8 -0.30 8.91 -0.73
CA CYS A 8 -0.31 10.34 -0.99
C CYS A 8 -0.48 11.13 0.31
N ASP A 9 0.03 12.35 0.29
CA ASP A 9 -0.30 13.46 1.19
C ASP A 9 -0.79 14.63 0.33
N HIS A 10 -1.15 15.77 0.95
CA HIS A 10 -1.65 16.96 0.27
C HIS A 10 -0.77 17.30 -0.95
N GLU A 11 -1.32 17.09 -2.14
CA GLU A 11 -0.69 17.34 -3.45
C GLU A 11 0.62 16.57 -3.73
N TYR A 12 0.97 15.58 -2.92
CA TYR A 12 2.21 14.82 -3.07
C TYR A 12 1.97 13.30 -3.07
N THR A 13 2.58 12.59 -4.02
CA THR A 13 2.56 11.12 -4.07
C THR A 13 3.92 10.58 -3.66
N TYR A 14 3.98 9.85 -2.55
CA TYR A 14 5.22 9.21 -2.07
C TYR A 14 5.59 7.98 -2.89
N SER A 15 4.61 7.14 -3.18
CA SER A 15 4.84 5.86 -3.85
C SER A 15 3.55 5.32 -4.45
N TRP A 16 3.67 4.40 -5.39
CA TRP A 16 2.54 3.72 -6.02
C TRP A 16 2.87 2.28 -6.44
N ILE A 17 1.83 1.47 -6.57
CA ILE A 17 1.90 0.08 -7.03
C ILE A 17 0.85 -0.15 -8.11
N TYR A 18 1.28 -0.78 -9.21
CA TYR A 18 0.40 -1.19 -10.30
C TYR A 18 -0.30 -2.51 -10.00
N PHE A 19 -1.61 -2.53 -10.26
CA PHE A 19 -2.44 -3.72 -10.27
C PHE A 19 -3.12 -3.88 -11.64
N LEU A 20 -2.88 -5.00 -12.29
CA LEU A 20 -3.50 -5.37 -13.56
C LEU A 20 -4.54 -6.45 -13.29
N TYR A 21 -5.78 -6.28 -13.76
CA TYR A 21 -6.84 -7.28 -13.53
C TYR A 21 -6.44 -8.69 -14.00
N THR A 22 -5.68 -8.79 -15.10
CA THR A 22 -5.25 -10.06 -15.69
C THR A 22 -3.98 -10.66 -15.08
N LYS A 23 -3.17 -9.85 -14.38
CA LYS A 23 -1.83 -10.27 -13.88
C LYS A 23 -1.63 -10.06 -12.38
N GLY A 24 -2.58 -9.43 -11.69
CA GLY A 24 -2.43 -9.03 -10.29
C GLY A 24 -1.43 -7.87 -10.13
N PHE A 25 -0.76 -7.83 -8.98
CA PHE A 25 0.23 -6.80 -8.69
C PHE A 25 1.54 -7.05 -9.45
N ALA A 26 2.09 -6.02 -10.10
CA ALA A 26 3.26 -6.18 -10.98
C ALA A 26 4.59 -6.30 -10.22
N THR A 27 4.75 -5.57 -9.11
CA THR A 27 6.03 -5.43 -8.37
C THR A 27 5.85 -5.59 -6.86
N LEU A 28 4.82 -6.36 -6.47
CA LEU A 28 4.49 -6.56 -5.06
C LEU A 28 5.45 -7.58 -4.43
N GLN A 29 6.08 -7.17 -3.34
CA GLN A 29 6.77 -8.08 -2.44
C GLN A 29 5.77 -8.59 -1.41
N LEU A 30 5.54 -9.91 -1.40
CA LEU A 30 4.65 -10.53 -0.43
C LEU A 30 5.31 -10.55 0.95
N VAL A 31 4.61 -10.00 1.92
CA VAL A 31 5.00 -10.10 3.33
C VAL A 31 4.49 -11.44 3.85
N PRO A 32 5.32 -12.26 4.54
CA PRO A 32 4.88 -13.52 5.11
C PRO A 32 3.63 -13.32 5.98
N ASN A 33 2.65 -14.21 5.84
CA ASN A 33 1.38 -14.21 6.57
C ASN A 33 0.43 -13.04 6.28
N LEU A 34 0.71 -12.18 5.29
CA LEU A 34 -0.22 -11.15 4.82
C LEU A 34 -0.81 -11.49 3.46
N ILE A 35 -2.06 -11.09 3.24
CA ILE A 35 -2.65 -11.12 1.90
C ILE A 35 -1.97 -10.08 1.00
N SER A 36 -2.11 -10.25 -0.32
CA SER A 36 -1.49 -9.38 -1.32
C SER A 36 -1.87 -7.91 -1.14
N THR A 37 -3.13 -7.62 -0.81
CA THR A 37 -3.63 -6.27 -0.54
C THR A 37 -2.91 -5.60 0.63
N PHE A 38 -2.66 -6.32 1.73
CA PHE A 38 -1.95 -5.79 2.89
C PHE A 38 -0.45 -5.69 2.65
N SER A 39 0.13 -6.66 1.94
CA SER A 39 1.52 -6.57 1.49
C SER A 39 1.74 -5.28 0.67
N ALA A 40 0.75 -4.89 -0.14
CA ALA A 40 0.84 -3.67 -0.93
C ALA A 40 0.80 -2.41 -0.03
N VAL A 41 -0.07 -2.40 0.98
CA VAL A 41 -0.12 -1.31 1.98
C VAL A 41 1.20 -1.20 2.74
N VAL A 42 1.77 -2.33 3.20
CA VAL A 42 3.06 -2.35 3.91
C VAL A 42 4.18 -1.84 3.02
N GLN A 43 4.25 -2.29 1.77
CA GLN A 43 5.27 -1.84 0.83
C GLN A 43 5.15 -0.35 0.50
N LEU A 44 3.92 0.17 0.38
CA LEU A 44 3.68 1.61 0.25
C LEU A 44 4.14 2.37 1.50
N TYR A 45 3.78 1.89 2.69
CA TYR A 45 4.20 2.49 3.96
C TYR A 45 5.72 2.53 4.13
N GLN A 46 6.43 1.47 3.76
CA GLN A 46 7.89 1.39 3.85
C GLN A 46 8.62 2.44 2.99
N SER A 47 7.92 3.07 2.03
CA SER A 47 8.48 4.18 1.25
C SER A 47 8.53 5.51 2.01
N LEU A 48 7.82 5.64 3.14
CA LEU A 48 7.83 6.86 3.93
C LEU A 48 9.22 7.08 4.58
N PRO A 49 9.66 8.35 4.71
CA PRO A 49 10.89 8.69 5.42
C PRO A 49 10.67 8.53 6.94
N SER A 50 10.71 7.29 7.41
CA SER A 50 10.32 6.86 8.76
C SER A 50 11.27 7.29 9.89
N LYS A 51 12.41 7.91 9.57
CA LYS A 51 13.41 8.29 10.57
C LYS A 51 13.13 9.63 11.26
N GLU A 52 12.28 10.48 10.68
CA GLU A 52 12.17 11.88 11.12
C GLU A 52 10.76 12.33 11.47
N ASN A 53 9.71 11.63 11.02
CA ASN A 53 8.33 12.09 11.16
C ASN A 53 7.36 10.98 11.55
N ILE A 54 6.36 11.35 12.35
CA ILE A 54 5.20 10.51 12.65
C ILE A 54 4.15 10.77 11.57
N PHE A 55 3.68 9.70 10.92
CA PHE A 55 2.66 9.77 9.88
C PHE A 55 1.37 9.13 10.35
N TYR A 56 0.24 9.81 10.15
CA TYR A 56 -1.08 9.23 10.28
C TYR A 56 -1.54 8.73 8.91
N ILE A 57 -1.80 7.43 8.79
CA ILE A 57 -2.18 6.81 7.52
C ILE A 57 -3.69 6.56 7.53
N TYR A 58 -4.38 7.20 6.60
CA TYR A 58 -5.80 6.98 6.36
C TYR A 58 -5.95 6.01 5.19
N ILE A 59 -6.71 4.94 5.40
CA ILE A 59 -6.84 3.85 4.43
C ILE A 59 -8.33 3.60 4.19
N ASP A 60 -8.69 3.35 2.94
CA ASP A 60 -10.06 2.96 2.53
C ASP A 60 -10.45 1.60 3.13
N ASN A 61 -11.74 1.41 3.43
CA ASN A 61 -12.37 0.17 3.87
C ASN A 61 -12.03 -1.04 2.98
N TYR A 62 -11.72 -0.83 1.71
CA TYR A 62 -11.20 -1.88 0.82
C TYR A 62 -9.97 -2.61 1.39
N PHE A 63 -9.16 -1.92 2.18
CA PHE A 63 -7.94 -2.45 2.80
C PHE A 63 -8.13 -2.82 4.28
N SER A 64 -9.30 -2.57 4.88
CA SER A 64 -9.53 -2.71 6.32
C SER A 64 -10.00 -4.10 6.76
N ASN A 65 -10.09 -5.06 5.84
CA ASN A 65 -10.57 -6.41 6.17
C ASN A 65 -9.44 -7.29 6.73
N VAL A 66 -9.44 -7.40 8.07
CA VAL A 66 -8.80 -8.38 8.99
C VAL A 66 -7.68 -7.82 9.89
N LEU A 67 -7.97 -7.90 11.19
CA LEU A 67 -7.20 -7.72 12.43
C LEU A 67 -5.77 -7.17 12.34
N LEU A 68 -5.66 -5.89 12.68
CA LEU A 68 -4.44 -5.27 13.19
C LEU A 68 -4.27 -5.72 14.65
N TYR A 69 -3.40 -6.70 14.90
CA TYR A 69 -2.91 -7.01 16.26
C TYR A 69 -1.51 -6.43 16.43
#